data_AF-A0A292Z0W1-F1
#
_entry.id   AF-A0A292Z0W1-F1
#
_cell.length_a   1.000
_cell.length_b   1.000
_cell.length_c   1.000
_cell.angle_alpha   90.00
_cell.angle_beta   90.00
_cell.angle_gamma   90.00
#
_symmetry.space_group_name_H-M   'P 1'
#
loop_
_entity.id
_entity.type
_entity.pdbx_description
1 polymer ?
#
loop_
_entity_poly.entity_id
_entity_poly.type
_entity_poly.pdbx_seq_one_letter_code
_entity_poly.pdbx_strand_id
1 'polypeptide(L)'
;MDMPDFQRLWAEQAARAHEENQARRDRVLAHEDLAKALTQPPYAISDPRRWSGWIPPRTDPPQVCGPSCGKHHNPCNWTQHRARINDSPIRAQLVEIAAEALRRETQPALDEVEP
;
A
#
# COMPACT_ATOMS: atom_id res chain seq x y z
N MET A 1 17.13 -4.60 31.89
CA MET A 1 16.73 -3.76 30.74
C MET A 1 15.44 -4.36 30.23
N ASP A 2 14.31 -3.74 30.55
CA ASP A 2 12.97 -4.28 30.26
C ASP A 2 12.68 -4.24 28.75
N MET A 3 12.91 -5.37 28.09
CA MET A 3 12.47 -5.69 26.73
C MET A 3 10.94 -5.89 26.54
N PRO A 4 10.07 -6.10 27.56
CA PRO A 4 8.64 -6.35 27.36
C PRO A 4 7.84 -5.17 26.77
N ASP A 5 8.17 -3.93 27.13
CA ASP A 5 7.38 -2.77 26.70
C ASP A 5 7.56 -2.44 25.22
N PHE A 6 8.76 -2.61 24.67
CA PHE A 6 9.00 -2.42 23.24
C PHE A 6 8.23 -3.44 22.40
N GLN A 7 8.22 -4.71 22.82
CA GLN A 7 7.50 -5.77 22.12
C GLN A 7 5.99 -5.52 22.11
N ARG A 8 5.44 -5.06 23.24
CA ARG A 8 4.02 -4.70 23.34
C ARG A 8 3.65 -3.52 22.46
N LEU A 9 4.41 -2.42 22.53
CA LEU A 9 4.19 -1.23 21.69
C LEU A 9 4.30 -1.56 20.20
N TRP A 10 5.28 -2.40 19.83
CA TRP A 10 5.43 -2.85 18.46
C TRP A 10 4.23 -3.70 18.00
N ALA A 11 3.76 -4.63 18.84
CA ALA A 11 2.60 -5.46 18.54
C ALA A 11 1.32 -4.64 18.37
N GLU A 12 1.08 -3.65 19.25
CA GLU A 12 -0.05 -2.72 19.15
C GLU A 12 -0.02 -1.93 17.84
N GLN A 13 1.16 -1.40 17.47
CA GLN A 13 1.33 -0.65 16.22
C GLN A 13 1.17 -1.56 14.99
N ALA A 14 1.68 -2.79 15.05
CA ALA A 14 1.51 -3.76 13.97
C ALA A 14 0.04 -4.15 13.78
N ALA A 15 -0.71 -4.34 14.87
CA ALA A 15 -2.14 -4.63 14.83
C ALA A 15 -2.93 -3.47 14.20
N ARG A 16 -2.69 -2.23 14.64
CA ARG A 16 -3.32 -1.05 14.06
C ARG A 16 -3.02 -0.90 12.57
N ALA A 17 -1.75 -1.06 12.18
CA ALA A 17 -1.36 -1.01 10.78
C ALA A 17 -2.04 -2.12 9.95
N HIS A 18 -2.20 -3.31 10.54
CA HIS A 18 -2.93 -4.41 9.90
C HIS A 18 -4.40 -4.03 9.66
N GLU A 19 -5.09 -3.51 10.67
CA GLU A 19 -6.48 -3.07 10.57
C GLU A 19 -6.66 -1.98 9.51
N GLU A 20 -5.80 -0.95 9.51
CA GLU A 20 -5.84 0.13 8.52
C GLU A 20 -5.61 -0.39 7.09
N ASN A 21 -4.72 -1.38 6.93
CA ASN A 21 -4.47 -2.02 5.64
C ASN A 21 -5.67 -2.88 5.19
N GLN A 22 -6.28 -3.65 6.07
CA GLN A 22 -7.48 -4.43 5.75
C GLN A 22 -8.64 -3.52 5.35
N ALA A 23 -8.90 -2.46 6.12
CA ALA A 23 -9.90 -1.47 5.76
C ALA A 23 -9.59 -0.85 4.40
N ARG A 24 -8.34 -0.55 4.05
CA ARG A 24 -8.01 -0.05 2.70
C ARG A 24 -8.28 -1.09 1.61
N ARG A 25 -7.89 -2.33 1.85
CA ARG A 25 -8.09 -3.46 0.93
C ARG A 25 -9.57 -3.66 0.63
N ASP A 26 -10.39 -3.74 1.66
CA ASP A 26 -11.80 -4.08 1.51
C ASP A 26 -12.56 -3.03 0.70
N ARG A 27 -12.26 -1.74 0.93
CA ARG A 27 -12.81 -0.62 0.15
C ARG A 27 -12.47 -0.71 -1.33
N VAL A 28 -11.21 -0.99 -1.67
CA VAL A 28 -10.79 -1.14 -3.07
C VAL A 28 -11.44 -2.37 -3.72
N LEU A 29 -11.51 -3.49 -2.99
CA LEU A 29 -12.10 -4.72 -3.53
C LEU A 29 -13.62 -4.65 -3.67
N ALA A 30 -14.30 -3.73 -2.98
CA ALA A 30 -15.71 -3.43 -3.20
C ALA A 30 -15.97 -2.79 -4.58
N HIS A 31 -14.94 -2.25 -5.25
CA HIS A 31 -15.04 -1.62 -6.57
C HIS A 31 -14.31 -2.47 -7.63
N GLU A 32 -15.06 -3.11 -8.52
CA GLU A 32 -14.51 -4.06 -9.50
C GLU A 32 -13.49 -3.42 -10.46
N ASP A 33 -13.71 -2.17 -10.87
CA ASP A 33 -12.80 -1.42 -11.74
C ASP A 33 -11.46 -1.11 -11.03
N LEU A 34 -11.50 -0.74 -9.76
CA LEU A 34 -10.32 -0.48 -8.95
C LEU A 34 -9.54 -1.77 -8.65
N ALA A 35 -10.26 -2.86 -8.37
CA ALA A 35 -9.65 -4.19 -8.25
C ALA A 35 -8.95 -4.61 -9.56
N LYS A 36 -9.58 -4.38 -10.72
CA LYS A 36 -8.96 -4.62 -12.04
C LYS A 36 -7.72 -3.73 -12.26
N ALA A 37 -7.72 -2.49 -11.78
CA ALA A 37 -6.59 -1.59 -11.91
C ALA A 37 -5.32 -2.12 -11.20
N LEU A 38 -5.47 -2.86 -10.09
CA LEU A 38 -4.33 -3.50 -9.40
C LEU A 38 -3.61 -4.54 -10.28
N THR A 39 -4.31 -5.15 -11.24
CA THR A 39 -3.72 -6.14 -12.14
C THR A 39 -3.08 -5.51 -13.38
N GLN A 40 -3.14 -4.19 -13.51
CA GLN A 40 -2.51 -3.45 -14.60
C GLN A 40 -1.16 -2.88 -14.19
N PRO A 41 -0.22 -2.68 -15.13
CA PRO A 41 1.01 -1.95 -14.86
C PRO A 41 0.73 -0.57 -14.26
N PRO A 42 1.59 -0.03 -13.39
CA PRO A 42 2.92 -0.55 -13.01
C PRO A 42 2.95 -1.66 -11.92
N TYR A 43 1.88 -1.88 -11.15
CA TYR A 43 1.86 -2.89 -10.08
C TYR A 43 1.65 -4.32 -10.59
N ALA A 44 0.65 -4.52 -11.46
CA ALA A 44 0.41 -5.74 -12.23
C ALA A 44 0.40 -7.05 -11.42
N ILE A 45 -0.35 -7.11 -10.30
CA ILE A 45 -0.50 -8.37 -9.55
C ILE A 45 -1.48 -9.34 -10.23
N SER A 46 -1.26 -10.64 -10.04
CA SER A 46 -2.02 -11.71 -10.72
C SER A 46 -3.46 -11.87 -10.22
N ASP A 47 -3.72 -11.65 -8.93
CA ASP A 47 -5.06 -11.68 -8.36
C ASP A 47 -5.20 -10.50 -7.40
N PRO A 48 -6.14 -9.57 -7.63
CA PRO A 48 -6.29 -8.38 -6.79
C PRO A 48 -6.56 -8.71 -5.32
N ARG A 49 -7.17 -9.87 -5.02
CA ARG A 49 -7.48 -10.29 -3.65
C ARG A 49 -6.23 -10.60 -2.83
N ARG A 50 -5.08 -10.82 -3.47
CA ARG A 50 -3.78 -11.02 -2.82
C ARG A 50 -3.15 -9.72 -2.36
N TRP A 51 -3.63 -8.57 -2.81
CA TRP A 51 -3.18 -7.30 -2.27
C TRP A 51 -3.63 -7.17 -0.81
N SER A 52 -2.70 -6.85 0.08
CA SER A 52 -2.96 -6.72 1.52
C SER A 52 -3.53 -5.36 1.93
N GLY A 53 -3.71 -4.45 0.98
CA GLY A 53 -4.05 -3.06 1.24
C GLY A 53 -2.85 -2.21 1.62
N TRP A 54 -1.65 -2.76 1.83
CA TRP A 54 -0.47 -1.97 2.17
C TRP A 54 -0.01 -1.07 1.01
N ILE A 55 0.36 0.17 1.36
CA ILE A 55 0.96 1.15 0.46
C ILE A 55 2.34 1.52 1.01
N PRO A 56 3.42 1.41 0.22
CA PRO A 56 4.73 1.87 0.63
C PRO A 56 4.69 3.34 1.09
N PRO A 57 5.16 3.66 2.31
CA PRO A 57 5.21 5.03 2.76
C PRO A 57 6.20 5.83 1.91
N ARG A 58 5.95 7.14 1.79
CA ARG A 58 6.79 8.04 0.99
C ARG A 58 8.21 8.15 1.56
N THR A 59 8.38 7.87 2.85
CA THR A 59 9.66 7.97 3.56
C THR A 59 10.57 6.76 3.37
N ASP A 60 10.04 5.66 2.84
CA ASP A 60 10.85 4.49 2.51
C ASP A 60 11.57 4.70 1.18
N PRO A 61 12.72 4.07 0.96
CA PRO A 61 13.31 4.04 -0.37
C PRO A 61 12.36 3.33 -1.34
N PRO A 62 12.32 3.74 -2.62
CA PRO A 62 11.50 3.07 -3.61
C PRO A 62 11.93 1.60 -3.73
N GLN A 63 10.95 0.70 -3.66
CA GLN A 63 11.14 -0.73 -3.89
C GLN A 63 11.28 -0.93 -5.41
N VAL A 64 12.41 -0.49 -5.99
CA VAL A 64 12.65 -0.52 -7.45
C VAL A 64 12.80 -1.96 -7.96
N CYS A 65 13.02 -2.91 -7.06
CA CYS A 65 13.18 -4.30 -7.38
C CYS A 65 12.09 -5.13 -6.68
N GLY A 66 11.42 -6.01 -7.44
CA GLY A 66 10.39 -6.90 -6.91
C GLY A 66 10.93 -7.89 -5.86
N PRO A 67 10.10 -8.80 -5.32
CA PRO A 67 10.46 -9.75 -4.26
C PRO A 67 11.64 -10.71 -4.58
N SER A 68 12.21 -10.63 -5.78
CA SER A 68 13.42 -11.34 -6.24
C SER A 68 14.73 -10.53 -6.13
N CYS A 69 14.67 -9.29 -5.63
CA CYS A 69 15.84 -8.45 -5.37
C CYS A 69 16.74 -9.10 -4.32
N GLY A 70 17.89 -9.64 -4.75
CA GLY A 70 18.82 -10.41 -3.92
C GLY A 70 18.92 -11.90 -4.29
N LYS A 71 18.01 -12.44 -5.12
CA LYS A 71 18.07 -13.84 -5.61
C LYS A 71 18.65 -13.99 -7.02
N HIS A 72 18.69 -12.91 -7.80
CA HIS A 72 19.28 -12.93 -9.14
C HIS A 72 20.54 -12.04 -9.12
N HIS A 73 21.63 -12.56 -9.68
CA HIS A 73 22.94 -11.91 -9.82
C HIS A 73 22.93 -10.63 -10.70
N ASN A 74 21.78 -10.03 -10.95
CA ASN A 74 21.70 -8.76 -11.65
C ASN A 74 21.92 -7.64 -10.63
N PRO A 75 22.97 -6.82 -10.75
CA PRO A 75 23.27 -5.81 -9.75
C PRO A 75 22.15 -4.78 -9.74
N CYS A 76 21.33 -4.78 -8.68
CA CYS A 76 20.47 -3.63 -8.43
C CYS A 76 21.38 -2.41 -8.31
N ASN A 77 21.03 -1.32 -8.99
CA ASN A 77 21.80 -0.10 -8.90
C ASN A 77 21.52 0.52 -7.52
N TRP A 78 22.45 0.31 -6.57
CA TRP A 78 22.39 0.84 -5.19
C TRP A 78 22.10 2.35 -5.11
N THR A 79 22.37 3.11 -6.17
CA THR A 79 22.02 4.53 -6.25
C THR A 79 20.49 4.77 -6.24
N GLN A 80 19.69 3.85 -6.78
CA GLN A 80 18.22 3.90 -6.74
C GLN A 80 17.66 3.54 -5.35
N HIS A 81 18.38 2.73 -4.58
CA HIS A 81 18.02 2.39 -3.18
C HIS A 81 18.31 3.53 -2.19
N ARG A 82 19.05 4.56 -2.62
CA ARG A 82 19.43 5.71 -1.79
C ARG A 82 18.42 6.87 -1.87
N ALA A 83 17.42 6.78 -2.73
CA ALA A 83 16.38 7.80 -2.81
C ALA A 83 15.63 7.86 -1.48
N ARG A 84 15.60 9.04 -0.85
CA ARG A 84 14.93 9.30 0.44
C ARG A 84 13.40 9.34 0.35
N ILE A 85 12.88 9.31 -0.87
CA ILE A 85 11.48 9.51 -1.17
C ILE A 85 11.04 8.40 -2.12
N ASN A 86 10.00 7.65 -1.73
CA ASN A 86 9.33 6.73 -2.64
C ASN A 86 8.38 7.52 -3.55
N ASP A 87 8.85 7.80 -4.75
CA ASP A 87 8.08 8.37 -5.86
C ASP A 87 7.85 7.34 -6.98
N SER A 88 7.98 6.04 -6.66
CA SER A 88 7.84 4.98 -7.65
C SER A 88 6.45 5.00 -8.31
N PRO A 89 6.35 4.68 -9.62
CA PRO A 89 5.07 4.55 -10.30
C PRO A 89 4.11 3.57 -9.62
N ILE A 90 4.64 2.50 -9.01
CA ILE A 90 3.87 1.54 -8.22
C ILE A 90 3.17 2.23 -7.05
N ARG A 91 3.92 3.03 -6.26
CA ARG A 91 3.33 3.75 -5.13
C ARG A 91 2.28 4.75 -5.62
N ALA A 92 2.56 5.48 -6.70
CA ALA A 92 1.60 6.44 -7.27
C ALA A 92 0.28 5.74 -7.63
N GLN A 93 0.33 4.63 -8.37
CA GLN A 93 -0.86 3.85 -8.74
C GLN A 93 -1.63 3.36 -7.50
N LEU A 94 -0.94 2.79 -6.50
CA LEU A 94 -1.61 2.30 -5.29
C LEU A 94 -2.27 3.43 -4.49
N VAL A 95 -1.63 4.61 -4.42
CA VAL A 95 -2.20 5.80 -3.77
C VAL A 95 -3.42 6.28 -4.51
N GLU A 96 -3.37 6.37 -5.84
CA GLU A 96 -4.51 6.78 -6.68
C GLU A 96 -5.70 5.85 -6.52
N ILE A 97 -5.49 4.53 -6.61
CA ILE A 97 -6.53 3.52 -6.44
C ILE A 97 -7.17 3.62 -5.04
N ALA A 98 -6.36 3.74 -3.99
CA ALA A 98 -6.89 3.81 -2.62
C ALA A 98 -7.59 5.14 -2.32
N ALA A 99 -7.09 6.26 -2.87
CA ALA A 99 -7.73 7.56 -2.73
C ALA A 99 -9.07 7.61 -3.45
N GLU A 100 -9.15 7.00 -4.64
CA GLU A 100 -10.38 6.86 -5.41
C GLU A 100 -11.43 6.04 -4.66
N ALA A 101 -11.06 4.88 -4.10
CA ALA A 101 -11.94 4.05 -3.28
C ALA A 101 -12.46 4.83 -2.07
N LEU A 102 -11.56 5.52 -1.34
CA LEU A 102 -11.95 6.36 -0.20
C LEU A 102 -12.96 7.44 -0.63
N ARG A 103 -12.70 8.13 -1.74
CA ARG A 103 -13.60 9.18 -2.23
C ARG A 103 -15.01 8.64 -2.48
N ARG A 104 -15.12 7.49 -3.17
CA ARG A 104 -16.42 6.86 -3.50
C ARG A 104 -17.23 6.45 -2.29
N GLU A 105 -16.59 6.11 -1.18
CA GLU A 105 -17.28 5.78 0.07
C GLU A 105 -17.67 7.01 0.89
N THR A 106 -16.86 8.07 0.84
CA THR A 106 -17.16 9.31 1.55
C THR A 106 -18.18 10.20 0.84
N GLN A 107 -18.25 10.15 -0.49
CA GLN A 107 -19.19 10.95 -1.29
C GLN A 107 -20.68 10.70 -0.93
N PRO A 108 -21.19 9.44 -0.85
CA PRO A 108 -22.58 9.20 -0.48
C PRO A 108 -22.91 9.68 0.93
N ALA A 109 -21.94 9.71 1.85
CA ALA A 109 -22.14 10.22 3.21
C ALA A 109 -22.19 11.75 3.31
N LEU A 110 -21.78 12.48 2.27
CA LEU A 110 -21.84 13.95 2.22
C LEU A 110 -23.13 14.44 1.53
N ASP A 111 -23.63 13.70 0.54
CA ASP A 111 -24.85 14.04 -0.19
C ASP A 111 -26.13 13.81 0.66
N GLU A 112 -26.05 13.03 1.74
CA GLU A 112 -27.14 12.82 2.73
C GLU A 112 -27.16 13.85 3.87
N VAL A 113 -26.19 14.77 3.92
CA VAL A 113 -26.00 15.74 5.01
C VAL A 113 -26.38 17.17 4.60
N GLU A 114 -27.02 17.37 3.44
CA GLU A 114 -27.62 18.67 3.12
C GLU A 114 -29.02 18.86 3.76
N PRO A 115 -29.27 20.03 4.38
CA PRO A 115 -30.47 20.35 5.17
C PRO A 115 -31.72 20.70 4.37
#